data_AF-A0A9N8VJJ7-F1
#
_entry.id   AF-A0A9N8VJJ7-F1
#
_cell.length_a   1.000
_cell.length_b   1.000
_cell.length_c   1.000
_cell.angle_alpha   90.00
_cell.angle_beta   90.00
_cell.angle_gamma   90.00
#
_symmetry.space_group_name_H-M   'P 1'
#
loop_
_entity.id
_entity.type
_entity.pdbx_description
1 polymer ?
#
loop_
_entity_poly.entity_id
_entity_poly.type
_entity_poly.pdbx_seq_one_letter_code
_entity_poly.pdbx_strand_id
1 'polypeptide(L)'
;MPNSITNSRFLSSEAGIDLLARSHFLNQETMDLQKKRALTQLRSKSSNLDKYMFLAWLRNTNVKLFYRIVIDELEEITPLIYTPTVGTACLEYSHIAPFLAPPGVPDGLFLSLNDLPHLTQIIRDYRPFPFDESLTPQITVITDGSRILGLGDLGVNGMGIPVGKLQLYTAAAGIDPRRTLPITLDTGTNNEKNLNDELYLGSRRKRAEDDEFYPFVDAVIKSLHDVYPNLLIQFEDFSSEHAFDLLEKYRDNTFCFNDDIQGTGAVILSGFMNAVHLVENDVPPTEHRLLFFGAGSAGVGVAKQLLDFFIREHDMDEEIAKKRVWLVDSRGLVTKDRGDKLAKHKIYFARDDNEGKQYKSLMDVINYVKPTALIGLSSQGGVFSANVIERMAELNKRPIIFPLSNPSVNAECTFEQAMIHSNNRVIFASGTGFPRYTDPQTGKVHVPGQGNNMYIFPGLGLGAILARPPIITDRQIFAASSALARSLTDEERSQELLYPSITRIRSVSAEIAAAVMVEAVREGFARDPEALKLCRGHLNELKNFKGPRWHSLIKYVQGHMWDPNTNDLMDENYFLGSRI
;
A
#
# COMPACT_ATOMS: atom_id res chain seq x y z
N MET A 1 -39.14 1.47 -27.22
CA MET A 1 -38.53 0.27 -27.87
C MET A 1 -37.08 0.61 -28.17
N PRO A 2 -36.12 -0.25 -27.81
CA PRO A 2 -36.02 -1.59 -28.39
C PRO A 2 -36.11 -2.74 -27.38
N ASN A 3 -36.53 -3.89 -27.94
CA ASN A 3 -36.55 -5.21 -27.35
C ASN A 3 -35.12 -5.80 -27.29
N SER A 4 -34.81 -6.53 -26.22
CA SER A 4 -33.91 -7.69 -26.30
C SER A 4 -34.28 -8.76 -25.26
N ILE A 5 -35.09 -9.71 -25.72
CA ILE A 5 -35.00 -11.16 -25.47
C ILE A 5 -34.63 -11.57 -24.04
N THR A 6 -35.67 -11.81 -23.24
CA THR A 6 -35.64 -12.64 -22.04
C THR A 6 -35.24 -14.07 -22.42
N ASN A 7 -34.06 -14.52 -21.98
CA ASN A 7 -33.72 -15.94 -21.97
C ASN A 7 -34.11 -16.52 -20.61
N SER A 8 -35.30 -17.09 -20.57
CA SER A 8 -35.89 -17.77 -19.43
C SER A 8 -35.13 -19.07 -19.11
N ARG A 9 -34.54 -19.15 -17.92
CA ARG A 9 -34.52 -20.39 -17.12
C ARG A 9 -34.80 -20.01 -15.66
N PHE A 10 -35.86 -20.61 -15.13
CA PHE A 10 -36.51 -20.39 -13.82
C PHE A 10 -37.53 -19.24 -13.76
N LEU A 11 -38.67 -19.58 -14.36
CA LEU A 11 -40.05 -19.15 -14.11
C LEU A 11 -40.28 -18.20 -12.91
N SER A 12 -40.79 -17.04 -13.29
CA SER A 12 -41.73 -16.21 -12.52
C SER A 12 -42.98 -17.01 -12.13
N SER A 13 -43.15 -17.23 -10.84
CA SER A 13 -44.44 -17.28 -10.13
C SER A 13 -44.11 -17.29 -8.63
N GLU A 14 -45.00 -16.79 -7.78
CA GLU A 14 -44.85 -16.78 -6.31
C GLU A 14 -44.55 -18.17 -5.69
N ALA A 15 -44.57 -19.25 -6.47
CA ALA A 15 -44.12 -20.59 -6.08
C ALA A 15 -42.59 -20.82 -6.14
N GLY A 16 -41.80 -19.91 -6.75
CA GLY A 16 -40.35 -20.07 -6.93
C GLY A 16 -39.50 -19.76 -5.69
N ILE A 17 -40.01 -18.93 -4.78
CA ILE A 17 -39.32 -18.57 -3.52
C ILE A 17 -39.49 -19.68 -2.46
N ASP A 18 -40.50 -20.55 -2.61
CA ASP A 18 -40.82 -21.61 -1.65
C ASP A 18 -39.96 -22.89 -1.85
N LEU A 19 -39.20 -23.00 -2.95
CA LEU A 19 -38.41 -24.21 -3.27
C LEU A 19 -37.08 -24.32 -2.50
N LEU A 20 -36.49 -23.19 -2.08
CA LEU A 20 -35.33 -23.18 -1.17
C LEU A 20 -35.75 -23.11 0.29
N ALA A 21 -36.88 -22.46 0.60
CA ALA A 21 -37.40 -22.34 1.95
C ALA A 21 -38.00 -23.65 2.51
N ARG A 22 -38.41 -24.60 1.65
CA ARG A 22 -38.95 -25.93 2.05
C ARG A 22 -38.00 -27.10 1.92
N SER A 23 -36.70 -26.86 1.96
CA SER A 23 -35.71 -27.92 1.84
C SER A 23 -35.22 -28.35 3.22
N HIS A 24 -35.89 -29.33 3.81
CA HIS A 24 -35.25 -30.34 4.68
C HIS A 24 -34.25 -31.24 3.90
N PHE A 25 -33.84 -30.81 2.69
CA PHE A 25 -33.01 -31.54 1.72
C PHE A 25 -31.56 -31.04 1.64
N LEU A 26 -31.26 -29.85 2.17
CA LEU A 26 -29.91 -29.28 2.22
C LEU A 26 -29.47 -29.20 3.68
N ASN A 27 -28.33 -29.81 3.99
CA ASN A 27 -27.75 -29.69 5.33
C ASN A 27 -27.37 -28.22 5.58
N GLN A 28 -27.72 -27.70 6.76
CA GLN A 28 -27.13 -26.45 7.23
C GLN A 28 -25.61 -26.64 7.35
N GLU A 29 -24.84 -25.74 6.75
CA GLU A 29 -23.38 -25.86 6.71
C GLU A 29 -22.72 -24.87 7.63
N THR A 30 -21.70 -25.34 8.35
CA THR A 30 -20.81 -24.45 9.12
C THR A 30 -19.94 -23.61 8.19
N MET A 31 -19.49 -22.44 8.66
CA MET A 31 -18.54 -21.60 7.93
C MET A 31 -17.27 -22.38 7.51
N ASP A 32 -16.81 -23.31 8.35
CA ASP A 32 -15.65 -24.17 8.03
C ASP A 32 -15.91 -25.12 6.86
N LEU A 33 -17.12 -25.67 6.75
CA LEU A 33 -17.48 -26.54 5.62
C LEU A 33 -17.61 -25.73 4.33
N GLN A 34 -18.19 -24.52 4.41
CA GLN A 34 -18.23 -23.59 3.28
C GLN A 34 -16.82 -23.18 2.84
N LYS A 35 -15.92 -22.85 3.79
CA LYS A 35 -14.51 -22.55 3.55
C LYS A 35 -13.83 -23.72 2.82
N LYS A 36 -14.00 -24.93 3.34
CA LYS A 36 -13.43 -26.14 2.74
C LYS A 36 -13.89 -26.31 1.29
N ARG A 37 -15.18 -26.15 1.00
CA ARG A 37 -15.72 -26.26 -0.37
C ARG A 37 -15.12 -25.19 -1.29
N ALA A 38 -15.11 -23.94 -0.84
CA ALA A 38 -14.58 -22.83 -1.63
C ALA A 38 -13.09 -22.99 -1.90
N LEU A 39 -12.28 -23.43 -0.92
CA LEU A 39 -10.86 -23.74 -1.13
C LEU A 39 -10.65 -24.91 -2.08
N THR A 40 -11.46 -25.97 -2.03
CA THR A 40 -11.40 -27.06 -3.02
C THR A 40 -11.64 -26.55 -4.43
N GLN A 41 -12.65 -25.68 -4.62
CA GLN A 41 -12.93 -25.07 -5.92
C GLN A 41 -11.81 -24.13 -6.38
N LEU A 42 -11.30 -23.27 -5.49
CA LEU A 42 -10.18 -22.37 -5.77
C LEU A 42 -8.94 -23.13 -6.21
N ARG A 43 -8.55 -24.17 -5.45
CA ARG A 43 -7.35 -24.97 -5.71
C ARG A 43 -7.48 -25.86 -6.95
N SER A 44 -8.69 -26.10 -7.44
CA SER A 44 -8.94 -26.80 -8.71
C SER A 44 -8.62 -25.96 -9.96
N LYS A 45 -8.53 -24.63 -9.84
CA LYS A 45 -8.28 -23.73 -10.97
C LYS A 45 -6.80 -23.80 -11.39
N SER A 46 -6.58 -23.79 -12.71
CA SER A 46 -5.26 -23.95 -13.32
C SER A 46 -4.44 -22.67 -13.34
N SER A 47 -5.05 -21.50 -13.50
CA SER A 47 -4.36 -20.21 -13.56
C SER A 47 -4.64 -19.33 -12.33
N ASN A 48 -3.71 -18.43 -12.01
CA ASN A 48 -3.93 -17.45 -10.95
C ASN A 48 -5.02 -16.44 -11.31
N LEU A 49 -5.23 -16.14 -12.60
CA LEU A 49 -6.31 -15.26 -13.05
C LEU A 49 -7.68 -15.89 -12.80
N ASP A 50 -7.86 -17.20 -13.09
CA ASP A 50 -9.10 -17.91 -12.77
C ASP A 50 -9.37 -17.95 -11.27
N LYS A 51 -8.31 -18.09 -10.46
CA LYS A 51 -8.39 -18.01 -9.00
C LYS A 51 -8.82 -16.60 -8.55
N TYR A 52 -8.26 -15.56 -9.14
CA TYR A 52 -8.67 -14.17 -8.89
C TYR A 52 -10.14 -13.95 -9.22
N MET A 53 -10.60 -14.38 -10.41
CA MET A 53 -12.01 -14.25 -10.82
C MET A 53 -12.95 -14.99 -9.87
N PHE A 54 -12.59 -16.21 -9.44
CA PHE A 54 -13.36 -16.95 -8.44
C PHE A 54 -13.44 -16.20 -7.10
N LEU A 55 -12.33 -15.63 -6.64
CA LEU A 55 -12.29 -14.85 -5.39
C LEU A 55 -13.06 -13.53 -5.50
N ALA A 56 -13.01 -12.84 -6.64
CA ALA A 56 -13.79 -11.63 -6.90
C ALA A 56 -15.30 -11.94 -6.91
N TRP A 57 -15.70 -13.01 -7.59
CA TRP A 57 -17.09 -13.47 -7.56
C TRP A 57 -17.53 -13.81 -6.13
N LEU A 58 -16.68 -14.48 -5.36
CA LEU A 58 -16.96 -14.82 -3.97
C LEU A 58 -17.08 -13.56 -3.09
N ARG A 59 -16.23 -12.56 -3.26
CA ARG A 59 -16.34 -11.25 -2.57
C ARG A 59 -17.71 -10.63 -2.77
N ASN A 60 -18.22 -10.68 -4.00
CA ASN A 60 -19.47 -10.04 -4.40
C ASN A 60 -20.73 -10.89 -4.10
N THR A 61 -20.58 -12.16 -3.71
CA THR A 61 -21.72 -13.06 -3.43
C THR A 61 -21.77 -13.58 -2.00
N ASN A 62 -20.62 -13.69 -1.33
CA ASN A 62 -20.51 -14.08 0.07
C ASN A 62 -19.26 -13.42 0.70
N VAL A 63 -19.41 -12.16 1.07
CA VAL A 63 -18.33 -11.31 1.60
C VAL A 63 -17.67 -11.89 2.86
N LYS A 64 -18.46 -12.48 3.78
CA LYS A 64 -17.93 -13.10 5.00
C LYS A 64 -17.07 -14.31 4.67
N LEU A 65 -17.53 -15.19 3.79
CA LEU A 65 -16.74 -16.36 3.36
C LEU A 65 -15.48 -15.95 2.60
N PHE A 66 -15.56 -14.93 1.76
CA PHE A 66 -14.38 -14.35 1.10
C PHE A 66 -13.33 -13.95 2.14
N TYR A 67 -13.68 -13.06 3.09
CA TYR A 67 -12.72 -12.60 4.09
C TYR A 67 -12.30 -13.69 5.09
N ARG A 68 -13.15 -14.67 5.40
CA ARG A 68 -12.75 -15.86 6.16
C ARG A 68 -11.60 -16.57 5.47
N ILE A 69 -11.70 -16.79 4.16
CA ILE A 69 -10.62 -17.42 3.37
C ILE A 69 -9.38 -16.55 3.34
N VAL A 70 -9.52 -15.24 3.08
CA VAL A 70 -8.36 -14.34 3.02
C VAL A 70 -7.61 -14.33 4.35
N ILE A 71 -8.31 -14.23 5.48
CA ILE A 71 -7.70 -14.12 6.81
C ILE A 71 -7.06 -15.45 7.23
N ASP A 72 -7.76 -16.58 7.03
CA ASP A 72 -7.25 -17.89 7.45
C ASP A 72 -6.07 -18.38 6.61
N GLU A 73 -6.06 -18.05 5.30
CA GLU A 73 -5.10 -18.58 4.32
C GLU A 73 -4.28 -17.44 3.69
N LEU A 74 -3.93 -16.42 4.48
CA LEU A 74 -3.37 -15.15 4.01
C LEU A 74 -2.14 -15.30 3.09
N GLU A 75 -1.23 -16.23 3.39
CA GLU A 75 -0.04 -16.48 2.56
C GLU A 75 -0.39 -17.03 1.17
N GLU A 76 -1.41 -17.88 1.06
CA GLU A 76 -1.87 -18.44 -0.22
C GLU A 76 -2.71 -17.43 -1.00
N ILE A 77 -3.55 -16.66 -0.31
CA ILE A 77 -4.57 -15.82 -0.95
C ILE A 77 -4.06 -14.43 -1.31
N THR A 78 -3.16 -13.83 -0.51
CA THR A 78 -2.65 -12.47 -0.77
C THR A 78 -2.02 -12.34 -2.16
N PRO A 79 -1.16 -13.26 -2.64
CA PRO A 79 -0.60 -13.17 -3.99
C PRO A 79 -1.63 -13.32 -5.12
N LEU A 80 -2.85 -13.81 -4.82
CA LEU A 80 -3.95 -13.96 -5.77
C LEU A 80 -4.79 -12.68 -5.87
N ILE A 81 -5.11 -12.03 -4.74
CA ILE A 81 -5.93 -10.80 -4.70
C ILE A 81 -5.11 -9.51 -4.79
N TYR A 82 -3.80 -9.60 -4.57
CA TYR A 82 -2.84 -8.51 -4.64
C TYR A 82 -1.69 -8.85 -5.60
N THR A 83 -0.55 -8.18 -5.47
CA THR A 83 0.61 -8.41 -6.33
C THR A 83 1.14 -9.85 -6.17
N PRO A 84 1.47 -10.55 -7.26
CA PRO A 84 1.51 -10.06 -8.64
C PRO A 84 0.19 -10.22 -9.44
N THR A 85 -0.73 -11.07 -9.01
CA THR A 85 -1.90 -11.48 -9.83
C THR A 85 -2.85 -10.32 -10.14
N VAL A 86 -3.00 -9.36 -9.22
CA VAL A 86 -3.82 -8.16 -9.46
C VAL A 86 -3.31 -7.35 -10.67
N GLY A 87 -2.01 -7.37 -10.96
CA GLY A 87 -1.45 -6.72 -12.14
C GLY A 87 -1.92 -7.41 -13.43
N THR A 88 -1.95 -8.75 -13.46
CA THR A 88 -2.53 -9.52 -14.56
C THR A 88 -4.02 -9.24 -14.69
N ALA A 89 -4.76 -9.18 -13.59
CA ALA A 89 -6.17 -8.83 -13.60
C ALA A 89 -6.42 -7.42 -14.15
N CYS A 90 -5.53 -6.45 -13.87
CA CYS A 90 -5.60 -5.11 -14.44
C CYS A 90 -5.32 -5.14 -15.96
N LEU A 91 -4.33 -5.90 -16.43
CA LEU A 91 -4.07 -6.03 -17.88
C LEU A 91 -5.29 -6.56 -18.63
N GLU A 92 -6.00 -7.53 -18.05
CA GLU A 92 -7.17 -8.18 -18.64
C GLU A 92 -8.51 -7.58 -18.18
N TYR A 93 -8.51 -6.46 -17.44
CA TYR A 93 -9.66 -6.02 -16.64
C TYR A 93 -10.93 -5.84 -17.48
N SER A 94 -10.81 -5.17 -18.63
CA SER A 94 -11.93 -4.97 -19.56
C SER A 94 -12.55 -6.28 -20.07
N HIS A 95 -11.75 -7.35 -20.17
CA HIS A 95 -12.20 -8.66 -20.66
C HIS A 95 -12.83 -9.50 -19.54
N ILE A 96 -12.43 -9.29 -18.28
CA ILE A 96 -12.89 -10.10 -17.14
C ILE A 96 -13.94 -9.41 -16.27
N ALA A 97 -14.00 -8.07 -16.25
CA ALA A 97 -14.83 -7.28 -15.32
C ALA A 97 -16.32 -7.67 -15.31
N PRO A 98 -16.98 -7.95 -16.46
CA PRO A 98 -18.37 -8.43 -16.48
C PRO A 98 -18.60 -9.75 -15.71
N PHE A 99 -17.53 -10.49 -15.41
CA PHE A 99 -17.56 -11.80 -14.75
C PHE A 99 -17.00 -11.77 -13.32
N LEU A 100 -16.58 -10.61 -12.81
CA LEU A 100 -16.07 -10.47 -11.44
C LEU A 100 -17.19 -10.28 -10.40
N ALA A 101 -18.37 -9.85 -10.83
CA ALA A 101 -19.53 -9.60 -9.98
C ALA A 101 -20.83 -10.06 -10.65
N PRO A 102 -21.88 -10.41 -9.87
CA PRO A 102 -23.20 -10.66 -10.43
C PRO A 102 -23.76 -9.44 -11.18
N PRO A 103 -24.62 -9.64 -12.20
CA PRO A 103 -25.21 -8.53 -12.93
C PRO A 103 -25.93 -7.53 -12.03
N GLY A 104 -25.58 -6.25 -12.16
CA GLY A 104 -26.18 -5.16 -11.39
C GLY A 104 -25.61 -4.96 -9.98
N VAL A 105 -24.58 -5.71 -9.59
CA VAL A 105 -23.78 -5.45 -8.37
C VAL A 105 -22.63 -4.53 -8.76
N PRO A 106 -22.54 -3.31 -8.22
CA PRO A 106 -21.42 -2.42 -8.48
C PRO A 106 -20.15 -2.95 -7.80
N ASP A 107 -19.01 -2.87 -8.49
CA ASP A 107 -17.71 -3.37 -8.03
C ASP A 107 -16.62 -2.30 -8.18
N GLY A 108 -16.91 -1.13 -7.63
CA GLY A 108 -16.11 0.08 -7.77
C GLY A 108 -16.89 1.23 -8.42
N LEU A 109 -16.52 2.45 -8.06
CA LEU A 109 -17.10 3.68 -8.60
C LEU A 109 -16.18 4.26 -9.68
N PHE A 110 -16.70 4.41 -10.89
CA PHE A 110 -16.01 5.05 -12.00
C PHE A 110 -16.54 6.47 -12.15
N LEU A 111 -15.64 7.46 -12.19
CA LEU A 111 -15.99 8.86 -12.39
C LEU A 111 -15.21 9.37 -13.61
N SER A 112 -15.92 9.88 -14.61
CA SER A 112 -15.35 10.43 -15.83
C SER A 112 -15.53 11.95 -15.89
N LEU A 113 -14.82 12.58 -16.83
CA LEU A 113 -15.00 14.01 -17.11
C LEU A 113 -16.43 14.39 -17.50
N ASN A 114 -17.18 13.47 -18.11
CA ASN A 114 -18.58 13.70 -18.46
C ASN A 114 -19.50 13.80 -17.25
N ASP A 115 -19.05 13.32 -16.09
CA ASP A 115 -19.82 13.30 -14.86
C ASP A 115 -19.73 14.62 -14.08
N LEU A 116 -18.87 15.57 -14.49
CA LEU A 116 -18.66 16.87 -13.85
C LEU A 116 -19.95 17.57 -13.39
N PRO A 117 -21.03 17.66 -14.20
CA PRO A 117 -22.28 18.32 -13.79
C PRO A 117 -23.06 17.58 -12.68
N HIS A 118 -22.76 16.30 -12.46
CA HIS A 118 -23.55 15.39 -11.62
C HIS A 118 -22.73 14.62 -10.57
N LEU A 119 -21.43 14.92 -10.42
CA LEU A 119 -20.50 14.20 -9.52
C LEU A 119 -21.07 13.96 -8.12
N THR A 120 -21.53 15.01 -7.45
CA THR A 120 -22.06 14.89 -6.08
C THR A 120 -23.27 13.96 -6.02
N GLN A 121 -24.14 14.00 -7.02
CA GLN A 121 -25.33 13.14 -7.08
C GLN A 121 -24.94 11.69 -7.38
N ILE A 122 -24.01 11.45 -8.31
CA ILE A 122 -23.48 10.11 -8.62
C ILE A 122 -22.83 9.48 -7.38
N ILE A 123 -21.98 10.23 -6.69
CA ILE A 123 -21.33 9.77 -5.44
C ILE A 123 -22.37 9.48 -4.36
N ARG A 124 -23.40 10.33 -4.25
CA ARG A 124 -24.50 10.14 -3.31
C ARG A 124 -25.38 8.95 -3.68
N ASP A 125 -25.54 8.62 -4.95
CA ASP A 125 -26.41 7.52 -5.41
C ASP A 125 -25.69 6.19 -5.51
N TYR A 126 -24.34 6.20 -5.51
CA TYR A 126 -23.56 4.97 -5.48
C TYR A 126 -23.85 4.19 -4.18
N ARG A 127 -24.35 2.96 -4.35
CA ARG A 127 -24.77 2.06 -3.27
C ARG A 127 -24.09 0.71 -3.43
N PRO A 128 -22.87 0.53 -2.91
CA PRO A 128 -22.20 -0.77 -2.97
C PRO A 128 -22.89 -1.83 -2.09
N PHE A 129 -23.61 -1.38 -1.06
CA PHE A 129 -24.39 -2.24 -0.15
C PHE A 129 -25.80 -1.66 0.06
N PRO A 130 -26.83 -2.49 0.28
CA PRO A 130 -28.15 -2.02 0.67
C PRO A 130 -28.06 -1.25 1.98
N PHE A 131 -28.80 -0.15 2.07
CA PHE A 131 -28.51 0.94 2.98
C PHE A 131 -28.85 0.63 4.45
N ASP A 132 -27.85 0.83 5.32
CA ASP A 132 -28.01 1.30 6.69
C ASP A 132 -27.30 2.66 6.74
N GLU A 133 -28.00 3.74 7.09
CA GLU A 133 -27.44 5.10 7.22
C GLU A 133 -26.21 5.14 8.14
N SER A 134 -26.08 4.19 9.06
CA SER A 134 -24.94 4.06 9.96
C SER A 134 -23.65 3.61 9.26
N LEU A 135 -23.73 3.02 8.06
CA LEU A 135 -22.63 2.39 7.33
C LEU A 135 -22.12 3.25 6.17
N THR A 136 -21.71 4.49 6.48
CA THR A 136 -21.04 5.36 5.50
C THR A 136 -19.59 4.94 5.24
N PRO A 137 -19.08 5.12 4.00
CA PRO A 137 -17.66 5.00 3.70
C PRO A 137 -16.79 5.82 4.65
N GLN A 138 -15.72 5.20 5.15
CA GLN A 138 -14.70 5.82 6.00
C GLN A 138 -13.36 5.92 5.28
N ILE A 139 -13.15 5.10 4.24
CA ILE A 139 -11.95 5.13 3.43
C ILE A 139 -12.25 4.89 1.95
N THR A 140 -11.54 5.62 1.11
CA THR A 140 -11.48 5.38 -0.33
C THR A 140 -10.03 5.23 -0.79
N VAL A 141 -9.83 4.35 -1.75
CA VAL A 141 -8.60 4.32 -2.55
C VAL A 141 -8.99 4.81 -3.93
N ILE A 142 -8.30 5.83 -4.42
CA ILE A 142 -8.56 6.50 -5.69
C ILE A 142 -7.35 6.38 -6.61
N THR A 143 -7.59 6.08 -7.88
CA THR A 143 -6.56 6.04 -8.93
C THR A 143 -7.10 6.65 -10.22
N ASP A 144 -6.23 7.14 -11.10
CA ASP A 144 -6.57 7.44 -12.51
C ASP A 144 -6.00 6.40 -13.49
N GLY A 145 -5.36 5.36 -12.96
CA GLY A 145 -4.75 4.27 -13.72
C GLY A 145 -3.61 4.67 -14.65
N SER A 146 -2.99 5.84 -14.45
CA SER A 146 -1.90 6.33 -15.31
C SER A 146 -0.57 5.65 -15.02
N ARG A 147 -0.41 5.01 -13.85
CA ARG A 147 0.80 4.32 -13.47
C ARG A 147 0.49 3.09 -12.60
N ILE A 148 -0.24 2.13 -13.16
CA ILE A 148 -0.56 0.89 -12.43
C ILE A 148 0.71 0.07 -12.20
N LEU A 149 1.15 -0.01 -10.94
CA LEU A 149 2.36 -0.72 -10.54
C LEU A 149 3.57 -0.35 -11.44
N GLY A 150 4.25 -1.36 -11.99
CA GLY A 150 5.28 -1.22 -13.02
C GLY A 150 4.76 -1.48 -14.45
N LEU A 151 3.44 -1.49 -14.66
CA LEU A 151 2.78 -1.84 -15.93
C LEU A 151 2.44 -0.61 -16.79
N GLY A 152 2.48 0.58 -16.20
CA GLY A 152 2.24 1.85 -16.89
C GLY A 152 0.77 2.23 -16.94
N ASP A 153 0.38 2.93 -17.99
CA ASP A 153 -0.98 3.46 -18.16
C ASP A 153 -1.95 2.34 -18.57
N LEU A 154 -2.92 2.04 -17.70
CA LEU A 154 -4.01 1.10 -17.98
C LEU A 154 -5.39 1.80 -18.00
N GLY A 155 -5.46 3.10 -17.69
CA GLY A 155 -6.72 3.85 -17.55
C GLY A 155 -7.68 3.14 -16.60
N VAL A 156 -8.97 3.02 -16.98
CA VAL A 156 -9.98 2.43 -16.07
C VAL A 156 -9.73 0.96 -15.71
N ASN A 157 -8.92 0.24 -16.47
CA ASN A 157 -8.52 -1.13 -16.13
C ASN A 157 -7.72 -1.19 -14.82
N GLY A 158 -7.25 -0.04 -14.33
CA GLY A 158 -6.62 0.12 -13.02
C GLY A 158 -7.52 -0.12 -11.80
N MET A 159 -8.85 -0.22 -11.95
CA MET A 159 -9.80 -0.42 -10.84
C MET A 159 -9.47 -1.62 -9.94
N GLY A 160 -8.80 -2.65 -10.48
CA GLY A 160 -8.32 -3.78 -9.69
C GLY A 160 -7.43 -3.39 -8.51
N ILE A 161 -6.68 -2.27 -8.61
CA ILE A 161 -5.79 -1.80 -7.55
C ILE A 161 -6.56 -1.20 -6.36
N PRO A 162 -7.44 -0.18 -6.51
CA PRO A 162 -8.30 0.28 -5.42
C PRO A 162 -9.04 -0.85 -4.71
N VAL A 163 -9.61 -1.78 -5.48
CA VAL A 163 -10.32 -2.94 -4.94
C VAL A 163 -9.38 -3.83 -4.11
N GLY A 164 -8.19 -4.18 -4.64
CA GLY A 164 -7.20 -5.00 -3.95
C GLY A 164 -6.69 -4.36 -2.65
N LYS A 165 -6.40 -3.05 -2.67
CA LYS A 165 -5.96 -2.31 -1.47
C LYS A 165 -7.04 -2.30 -0.38
N LEU A 166 -8.30 -2.06 -0.75
CA LEU A 166 -9.42 -2.06 0.20
C LEU A 166 -9.75 -3.46 0.75
N GLN A 167 -9.51 -4.52 -0.02
CA GLN A 167 -9.53 -5.89 0.51
C GLN A 167 -8.47 -6.09 1.59
N LEU A 168 -7.26 -5.55 1.40
CA LEU A 168 -6.20 -5.62 2.42
C LEU A 168 -6.48 -4.73 3.62
N TYR A 169 -7.14 -3.58 3.46
CA TYR A 169 -7.66 -2.80 4.59
C TYR A 169 -8.59 -3.62 5.49
N THR A 170 -9.47 -4.41 4.89
CA THR A 170 -10.38 -5.27 5.63
C THR A 170 -9.65 -6.46 6.25
N ALA A 171 -8.85 -7.18 5.46
CA ALA A 171 -8.17 -8.39 5.92
C ALA A 171 -7.10 -8.10 6.99
N ALA A 172 -6.28 -7.07 6.78
CA ALA A 172 -5.20 -6.70 7.69
C ALA A 172 -5.65 -5.75 8.80
N ALA A 173 -6.45 -4.72 8.52
CA ALA A 173 -6.83 -3.75 9.55
C ALA A 173 -8.26 -3.91 10.07
N GLY A 174 -9.06 -4.83 9.52
CA GLY A 174 -10.44 -5.01 9.98
C GLY A 174 -11.31 -3.78 9.78
N ILE A 175 -11.02 -2.93 8.79
CA ILE A 175 -12.00 -1.95 8.36
C ILE A 175 -13.19 -2.72 7.79
N ASP A 176 -14.40 -2.37 8.24
CA ASP A 176 -15.61 -3.01 7.72
C ASP A 176 -15.67 -2.85 6.20
N PRO A 177 -15.81 -3.93 5.42
CA PRO A 177 -15.80 -3.86 3.95
C PRO A 177 -16.92 -2.96 3.41
N ARG A 178 -18.01 -2.79 4.16
CA ARG A 178 -19.13 -1.90 3.81
C ARG A 178 -18.79 -0.41 3.92
N ARG A 179 -17.72 -0.09 4.64
CA ARG A 179 -17.21 1.28 4.84
C ARG A 179 -16.04 1.60 3.91
N THR A 180 -15.84 0.81 2.86
CA THR A 180 -14.80 1.02 1.85
C THR A 180 -15.41 1.46 0.52
N LEU A 181 -14.72 2.32 -0.22
CA LEU A 181 -15.16 2.83 -1.52
C LEU A 181 -14.01 2.84 -2.53
N PRO A 182 -13.92 1.87 -3.47
CA PRO A 182 -12.93 1.90 -4.53
C PRO A 182 -13.35 2.90 -5.61
N ILE A 183 -12.44 3.79 -6.04
CA ILE A 183 -12.73 4.79 -7.08
C ILE A 183 -11.67 4.75 -8.19
N THR A 184 -12.11 4.82 -9.44
CA THR A 184 -11.24 5.09 -10.59
C THR A 184 -11.71 6.33 -11.34
N LEU A 185 -10.77 7.22 -11.62
CA LEU A 185 -10.95 8.45 -12.37
C LEU A 185 -10.63 8.19 -13.85
N ASP A 186 -11.67 8.19 -14.68
CA ASP A 186 -11.51 8.07 -16.13
C ASP A 186 -11.25 9.43 -16.76
N THR A 187 -9.98 9.79 -16.82
CA THR A 187 -9.50 10.97 -17.55
C THR A 187 -9.04 10.63 -18.97
N GLY A 188 -9.30 9.40 -19.45
CA GLY A 188 -8.75 8.84 -20.68
C GLY A 188 -7.51 7.97 -20.44
N THR A 189 -6.90 7.49 -21.52
CA THR A 189 -5.67 6.69 -21.46
C THR A 189 -4.77 7.00 -22.66
N ASN A 190 -3.46 7.02 -22.43
CA ASN A 190 -2.45 7.15 -23.48
C ASN A 190 -2.01 5.80 -24.05
N ASN A 191 -2.51 4.69 -23.49
CA ASN A 191 -2.22 3.34 -23.95
C ASN A 191 -2.96 3.01 -25.26
N GLU A 192 -2.21 2.95 -26.36
CA GLU A 192 -2.76 2.63 -27.69
C GLU A 192 -3.46 1.28 -27.77
N LYS A 193 -3.04 0.28 -26.98
CA LYS A 193 -3.72 -1.02 -26.97
C LYS A 193 -5.13 -0.87 -26.44
N ASN A 194 -5.31 -0.15 -25.35
CA ASN A 194 -6.63 0.10 -24.76
C ASN A 194 -7.50 0.96 -25.69
N LEU A 195 -6.93 1.99 -26.33
CA LEU A 195 -7.68 2.85 -27.25
C LEU A 195 -8.21 2.08 -28.47
N ASN A 196 -7.48 1.07 -28.93
CA ASN A 196 -7.84 0.25 -30.08
C ASN A 196 -8.58 -1.04 -29.69
N ASP A 197 -8.73 -1.34 -28.40
CA ASP A 197 -9.44 -2.52 -27.92
C ASP A 197 -10.95 -2.26 -27.91
N GLU A 198 -11.69 -3.05 -28.70
CA GLU A 198 -13.14 -2.98 -28.78
C GLU A 198 -13.86 -3.33 -27.47
N LEU A 199 -13.18 -4.03 -26.56
CA LEU A 199 -13.72 -4.40 -25.25
C LEU A 199 -13.31 -3.44 -24.15
N TYR A 200 -12.46 -2.43 -24.43
CA TYR A 200 -12.05 -1.46 -23.43
C TYR A 200 -13.26 -0.73 -22.82
N LEU A 201 -13.36 -0.78 -21.49
CA LEU A 201 -14.48 -0.22 -20.72
C LEU A 201 -14.40 1.29 -20.51
N GLY A 202 -13.21 1.88 -20.65
CA GLY A 202 -12.99 3.30 -20.37
C GLY A 202 -13.21 4.21 -21.57
N SER A 203 -13.02 5.49 -21.35
CA SER A 203 -13.08 6.50 -22.40
C SER A 203 -12.00 6.27 -23.45
N ARG A 204 -12.40 6.09 -24.72
CA ARG A 204 -11.48 5.98 -25.86
C ARG A 204 -10.98 7.36 -26.31
N ARG A 205 -10.32 8.06 -25.38
CA ARG A 205 -9.65 9.35 -25.60
C ARG A 205 -8.27 9.33 -24.94
N LYS A 206 -7.38 10.17 -25.44
CA LYS A 206 -6.12 10.47 -24.75
C LYS A 206 -6.40 11.10 -23.39
N ARG A 207 -5.43 10.99 -22.49
CA ARG A 207 -5.56 11.58 -21.15
C ARG A 207 -5.84 13.07 -21.24
N ALA A 208 -6.64 13.55 -20.31
CA ALA A 208 -6.87 14.97 -20.09
C ALA A 208 -5.55 15.70 -19.91
N GLU A 209 -5.44 16.87 -20.52
CA GLU A 209 -4.36 17.82 -20.23
C GLU A 209 -4.56 18.41 -18.83
N ASP A 210 -3.51 19.00 -18.26
CA ASP A 210 -3.50 19.47 -16.87
C ASP A 210 -4.63 20.50 -16.57
N ASP A 211 -4.99 21.33 -17.54
CA ASP A 211 -6.05 22.34 -17.42
C ASP A 211 -7.46 21.76 -17.32
N GLU A 212 -7.65 20.49 -17.71
CA GLU A 212 -8.87 19.71 -17.50
C GLU A 212 -8.73 18.76 -16.31
N PHE A 213 -7.56 18.13 -16.16
CA PHE A 213 -7.27 17.14 -15.12
C PHE A 213 -7.43 17.71 -13.70
N TYR A 214 -6.70 18.80 -13.36
CA TYR A 214 -6.72 19.30 -11.99
C TYR A 214 -8.11 19.83 -11.58
N PRO A 215 -8.84 20.63 -12.40
CA PRO A 215 -10.21 21.03 -12.05
C PRO A 215 -11.17 19.86 -11.86
N PHE A 216 -11.01 18.79 -12.63
CA PHE A 216 -11.80 17.58 -12.45
C PHE A 216 -11.52 16.89 -11.13
N VAL A 217 -10.24 16.68 -10.79
CA VAL A 217 -9.87 16.08 -9.50
C VAL A 217 -10.36 16.95 -8.34
N ASP A 218 -10.23 18.28 -8.43
CA ASP A 218 -10.75 19.22 -7.42
C ASP A 218 -12.26 19.05 -7.21
N ALA A 219 -13.02 18.94 -8.29
CA ALA A 219 -14.47 18.74 -8.23
C ALA A 219 -14.84 17.38 -7.60
N VAL A 220 -14.07 16.33 -7.88
CA VAL A 220 -14.24 15.01 -7.26
C VAL A 220 -13.94 15.06 -5.77
N ILE A 221 -12.78 15.57 -5.36
CA ILE A 221 -12.37 15.63 -3.94
C ILE A 221 -13.37 16.47 -3.14
N LYS A 222 -13.80 17.61 -3.68
CA LYS A 222 -14.86 18.42 -3.08
C LYS A 222 -16.16 17.64 -2.93
N SER A 223 -16.61 16.97 -3.99
CA SER A 223 -17.86 16.20 -3.94
C SER A 223 -17.80 15.03 -2.95
N LEU A 224 -16.64 14.36 -2.84
CA LEU A 224 -16.42 13.31 -1.84
C LEU A 224 -16.49 13.87 -0.43
N HIS A 225 -15.86 15.01 -0.16
CA HIS A 225 -15.93 15.66 1.15
C HIS A 225 -17.34 16.15 1.49
N ASP A 226 -18.09 16.69 0.52
CA ASP A 226 -19.47 17.15 0.71
C ASP A 226 -20.42 15.99 1.04
N VAL A 227 -20.20 14.79 0.47
CA VAL A 227 -21.03 13.60 0.74
C VAL A 227 -20.54 12.84 1.97
N TYR A 228 -19.22 12.74 2.17
CA TYR A 228 -18.57 11.97 3.23
C TYR A 228 -17.47 12.80 3.93
N PRO A 229 -17.82 13.69 4.88
CA PRO A 229 -16.86 14.63 5.48
C PRO A 229 -15.69 14.00 6.25
N ASN A 230 -15.84 12.75 6.68
CA ASN A 230 -14.82 12.01 7.44
C ASN A 230 -14.11 10.94 6.59
N LEU A 231 -14.26 10.99 5.26
CA LEU A 231 -13.66 10.03 4.35
C LEU A 231 -12.14 10.24 4.26
N LEU A 232 -11.37 9.22 4.63
CA LEU A 232 -9.95 9.17 4.35
C LEU A 232 -9.73 8.86 2.86
N ILE A 233 -8.96 9.69 2.17
CA ILE A 233 -8.64 9.52 0.75
C ILE A 233 -7.19 9.04 0.60
N GLN A 234 -7.01 7.82 0.08
CA GLN A 234 -5.71 7.30 -0.35
C GLN A 234 -5.57 7.45 -1.86
N PHE A 235 -4.62 8.27 -2.30
CA PHE A 235 -4.19 8.32 -3.71
C PHE A 235 -3.26 7.15 -4.02
N GLU A 236 -3.50 6.49 -5.16
CA GLU A 236 -2.78 5.29 -5.60
C GLU A 236 -2.54 5.29 -7.11
N ASP A 237 -1.34 4.89 -7.54
CA ASP A 237 -0.98 4.57 -8.92
C ASP A 237 -1.25 5.71 -9.93
N PHE A 238 -1.08 6.95 -9.49
CA PHE A 238 -1.01 8.13 -10.36
C PHE A 238 0.37 8.26 -11.01
N SER A 239 0.42 8.94 -12.14
CA SER A 239 1.66 9.34 -12.81
C SER A 239 2.55 10.05 -11.80
N SER A 240 3.88 9.90 -11.91
CA SER A 240 4.78 10.46 -10.89
C SER A 240 4.53 11.96 -10.69
N GLU A 241 4.38 12.73 -11.76
CA GLU A 241 4.16 14.17 -11.69
C GLU A 241 2.84 14.50 -10.96
N HIS A 242 1.73 13.90 -11.40
CA HIS A 242 0.43 14.11 -10.76
C HIS A 242 0.41 13.63 -9.30
N ALA A 243 1.02 12.50 -8.97
CA ALA A 243 1.07 11.98 -7.60
C ALA A 243 1.73 12.98 -6.63
N PHE A 244 2.84 13.60 -7.03
CA PHE A 244 3.54 14.59 -6.21
C PHE A 244 2.75 15.91 -6.13
N ASP A 245 2.20 16.39 -7.25
CA ASP A 245 1.45 17.64 -7.27
C ASP A 245 0.14 17.56 -6.47
N LEU A 246 -0.60 16.46 -6.61
CA LEU A 246 -1.81 16.21 -5.83
C LEU A 246 -1.49 16.11 -4.34
N LEU A 247 -0.42 15.40 -3.97
CA LEU A 247 -0.01 15.32 -2.58
C LEU A 247 0.38 16.71 -2.03
N GLU A 248 1.18 17.49 -2.75
CA GLU A 248 1.57 18.85 -2.35
C GLU A 248 0.34 19.77 -2.20
N LYS A 249 -0.67 19.63 -3.07
CA LYS A 249 -1.89 20.43 -3.05
C LYS A 249 -2.82 20.11 -1.87
N TYR A 250 -2.97 18.84 -1.52
CA TYR A 250 -4.03 18.37 -0.61
C TYR A 250 -3.57 18.03 0.81
N ARG A 251 -2.29 17.68 1.02
CA ARG A 251 -1.79 17.16 2.31
C ARG A 251 -2.06 18.04 3.54
N ASP A 252 -2.12 19.35 3.36
CA ASP A 252 -2.25 20.31 4.48
C ASP A 252 -3.70 20.74 4.75
N ASN A 253 -4.67 20.32 3.92
CA ASN A 253 -6.06 20.77 4.00
C ASN A 253 -7.11 19.67 3.80
N THR A 254 -6.68 18.47 3.41
CA THR A 254 -7.56 17.34 3.10
C THR A 254 -7.13 16.13 3.91
N PHE A 255 -8.10 15.33 4.33
CA PHE A 255 -7.84 14.08 5.04
C PHE A 255 -7.39 13.00 4.05
N CYS A 256 -6.15 13.12 3.58
CA CYS A 256 -5.60 12.26 2.54
C CYS A 256 -4.13 11.92 2.74
N PHE A 257 -3.68 10.88 2.04
CA PHE A 257 -2.27 10.56 1.86
C PHE A 257 -2.07 9.86 0.50
N ASN A 258 -0.82 9.72 0.07
CA ASN A 258 -0.47 8.94 -1.13
C ASN A 258 0.36 7.71 -0.72
N ASP A 259 -0.09 6.51 -1.06
CA ASP A 259 0.56 5.28 -0.61
C ASP A 259 1.90 5.01 -1.33
N ASP A 260 1.99 5.35 -2.62
CA ASP A 260 3.22 5.18 -3.41
C ASP A 260 4.37 6.06 -2.90
N ILE A 261 4.04 7.24 -2.37
CA ILE A 261 5.00 8.19 -1.80
C ILE A 261 5.18 7.90 -0.31
N GLN A 262 4.13 8.06 0.49
CA GLN A 262 4.20 8.04 1.95
C GLN A 262 4.19 6.62 2.51
N GLY A 263 3.34 5.72 2.01
CA GLY A 263 3.28 4.34 2.48
C GLY A 263 4.53 3.53 2.14
N THR A 264 5.02 3.66 0.90
CA THR A 264 6.29 3.05 0.47
C THR A 264 7.46 3.56 1.29
N GLY A 265 7.64 4.86 1.43
CA GLY A 265 8.77 5.35 2.23
C GLY A 265 8.66 4.94 3.71
N ALA A 266 7.44 4.82 4.27
CA ALA A 266 7.24 4.42 5.66
C ALA A 266 7.63 2.97 5.90
N VAL A 267 7.30 2.06 4.97
CA VAL A 267 7.75 0.67 5.10
C VAL A 267 9.27 0.57 4.94
N ILE A 268 9.87 1.32 4.02
CA ILE A 268 11.33 1.34 3.84
C ILE A 268 12.05 1.93 5.06
N LEU A 269 11.51 3.00 5.66
CA LEU A 269 12.02 3.54 6.92
C LEU A 269 11.97 2.48 8.03
N SER A 270 10.88 1.71 8.13
CA SER A 270 10.78 0.64 9.14
C SER A 270 11.85 -0.43 8.95
N GLY A 271 12.05 -0.88 7.70
CA GLY A 271 13.11 -1.83 7.39
C GLY A 271 14.50 -1.26 7.66
N PHE A 272 14.70 0.03 7.39
CA PHE A 272 15.94 0.74 7.68
C PHE A 272 16.21 0.83 9.19
N MET A 273 15.21 1.16 10.02
CA MET A 273 15.34 1.17 11.48
C MET A 273 15.80 -0.18 12.03
N ASN A 274 15.20 -1.27 11.55
CA ASN A 274 15.60 -2.62 11.95
C ASN A 274 16.98 -3.00 11.41
N ALA A 275 17.32 -2.57 10.19
CA ALA A 275 18.64 -2.80 9.61
C ALA A 275 19.75 -2.08 10.39
N VAL A 276 19.50 -0.84 10.82
CA VAL A 276 20.40 -0.07 11.70
C VAL A 276 20.57 -0.78 13.03
N HIS A 277 19.48 -1.24 13.65
CA HIS A 277 19.55 -1.97 14.92
C HIS A 277 20.43 -3.23 14.83
N LEU A 278 20.39 -3.97 13.72
CA LEU A 278 21.24 -5.15 13.51
C LEU A 278 22.75 -4.84 13.42
N VAL A 279 23.13 -3.59 13.18
CA VAL A 279 24.53 -3.17 13.00
C VAL A 279 24.96 -2.07 13.98
N GLU A 280 24.13 -1.73 14.97
CA GLU A 280 24.35 -0.58 15.86
C GLU A 280 25.62 -0.74 16.72
N ASN A 281 26.07 -1.97 16.95
CA ASN A 281 27.33 -2.29 17.63
C ASN A 281 28.57 -1.98 16.79
N ASP A 282 28.43 -1.97 15.45
CA ASP A 282 29.51 -1.69 14.50
C ASP A 282 29.47 -0.23 14.00
N VAL A 283 28.27 0.32 13.79
CA VAL A 283 28.04 1.70 13.35
C VAL A 283 26.97 2.34 14.23
N PRO A 284 27.28 3.41 15.00
CA PRO A 284 26.27 4.10 15.79
C PRO A 284 25.10 4.61 14.92
N PRO A 285 23.84 4.56 15.39
CA PRO A 285 22.68 4.96 14.60
C PRO A 285 22.79 6.35 13.95
N THR A 286 23.35 7.33 14.66
CA THR A 286 23.52 8.70 14.18
C THR A 286 24.66 8.90 13.18
N GLU A 287 25.50 7.88 12.97
CA GLU A 287 26.69 7.93 12.09
C GLU A 287 26.49 7.23 10.74
N HIS A 288 25.29 6.69 10.49
CA HIS A 288 24.96 6.12 9.19
C HIS A 288 25.06 7.16 8.06
N ARG A 289 25.60 6.70 6.92
CA ARG A 289 25.73 7.46 5.68
C ARG A 289 24.93 6.77 4.59
N LEU A 290 23.88 7.43 4.13
CA LEU A 290 22.92 6.88 3.19
C LEU A 290 23.25 7.40 1.79
N LEU A 291 23.59 6.48 0.89
CA LEU A 291 23.79 6.78 -0.52
C LEU A 291 22.60 6.29 -1.34
N PHE A 292 21.87 7.23 -1.95
CA PHE A 292 20.77 6.93 -2.85
C PHE A 292 21.25 6.96 -4.30
N PHE A 293 21.09 5.85 -5.00
CA PHE A 293 21.28 5.77 -6.44
C PHE A 293 19.91 5.92 -7.13
N GLY A 294 19.67 7.11 -7.69
CA GLY A 294 18.37 7.56 -8.17
C GLY A 294 17.90 8.81 -7.41
N ALA A 295 18.01 9.98 -8.06
CA ALA A 295 17.55 11.27 -7.51
C ALA A 295 16.25 11.77 -8.17
N GLY A 296 15.39 10.84 -8.59
CA GLY A 296 14.03 11.14 -9.02
C GLY A 296 13.18 11.61 -7.84
N SER A 297 11.92 11.99 -8.12
CA SER A 297 10.98 12.40 -7.06
C SER A 297 10.76 11.28 -6.04
N ALA A 298 10.62 10.02 -6.48
CA ALA A 298 10.55 8.84 -5.60
C ALA A 298 11.81 8.68 -4.73
N GLY A 299 13.01 8.77 -5.34
CA GLY A 299 14.30 8.72 -4.64
C GLY A 299 14.41 9.76 -3.53
N VAL A 300 14.07 11.01 -3.83
CA VAL A 300 14.06 12.11 -2.87
C VAL A 300 12.97 11.93 -1.81
N GLY A 301 11.79 11.43 -2.18
CA GLY A 301 10.69 11.16 -1.25
C GLY A 301 11.07 10.12 -0.19
N VAL A 302 11.66 9.00 -0.60
CA VAL A 302 12.17 7.98 0.33
C VAL A 302 13.33 8.53 1.16
N ALA A 303 14.24 9.32 0.57
CA ALA A 303 15.32 9.96 1.31
C ALA A 303 14.83 10.93 2.39
N LYS A 304 13.78 11.70 2.13
CA LYS A 304 13.12 12.55 3.14
C LYS A 304 12.52 11.72 4.27
N GLN A 305 11.92 10.58 3.98
CA GLN A 305 11.36 9.73 5.02
C GLN A 305 12.45 9.02 5.83
N LEU A 306 13.55 8.60 5.21
CA LEU A 306 14.70 8.06 5.97
C LEU A 306 15.40 9.13 6.79
N LEU A 307 15.29 10.41 6.42
CA LEU A 307 15.75 11.53 7.24
C LEU A 307 15.03 11.58 8.59
N ASP A 308 13.76 11.17 8.64
CA ASP A 308 12.96 11.16 9.86
C ASP A 308 13.53 10.22 10.93
N PHE A 309 14.29 9.19 10.53
CA PHE A 309 15.09 8.40 11.47
C PHE A 309 16.01 9.29 12.30
N PHE A 310 16.81 10.13 11.65
CA PHE A 310 17.73 11.00 12.36
C PHE A 310 16.98 12.08 13.15
N ILE A 311 15.96 12.69 12.55
CA ILE A 311 15.28 13.85 13.15
C ILE A 311 14.36 13.44 14.31
N ARG A 312 13.56 12.40 14.15
CA ARG A 312 12.49 12.04 15.09
C ARG A 312 12.86 10.89 16.02
N GLU A 313 13.64 9.91 15.56
CA GLU A 313 14.10 8.81 16.44
C GLU A 313 15.30 9.24 17.28
N HIS A 314 16.16 10.10 16.74
CA HIS A 314 17.42 10.51 17.37
C HIS A 314 17.53 12.01 17.68
N ASP A 315 16.43 12.76 17.59
CA ASP A 315 16.35 14.20 17.91
C ASP A 315 17.44 15.04 17.23
N MET A 316 17.84 14.66 16.00
CA MET A 316 18.87 15.37 15.24
C MET A 316 18.30 16.58 14.53
N ASP A 317 19.04 17.69 14.54
CA ASP A 317 18.71 18.87 13.72
C ASP A 317 18.64 18.50 12.23
N GLU A 318 17.66 19.06 11.51
CA GLU A 318 17.40 18.72 10.11
C GLU A 318 18.60 19.03 9.19
N GLU A 319 19.31 20.14 9.40
CA GLU A 319 20.46 20.51 8.58
C GLU A 319 21.66 19.58 8.84
N ILE A 320 21.78 19.05 10.05
CA ILE A 320 22.77 18.00 10.37
C ILE A 320 22.34 16.66 9.77
N ALA A 321 21.08 16.29 9.90
CA ALA A 321 20.53 15.06 9.35
C ALA A 321 20.69 15.01 7.83
N LYS A 322 20.45 16.12 7.12
CA LYS A 322 20.65 16.23 5.66
C LYS A 322 22.06 15.84 5.25
N LYS A 323 23.05 16.12 6.10
CA LYS A 323 24.44 15.76 5.86
C LYS A 323 24.71 14.25 5.90
N ARG A 324 23.76 13.43 6.37
CA ARG A 324 23.82 11.96 6.34
C ARG A 324 23.32 11.35 5.03
N VAL A 325 22.83 12.17 4.08
CA VAL A 325 22.23 11.71 2.82
C VAL A 325 23.02 12.23 1.62
N TRP A 326 23.31 11.35 0.67
CA TRP A 326 23.91 11.67 -0.63
C TRP A 326 23.03 11.11 -1.74
N LEU A 327 22.77 11.92 -2.77
CA LEU A 327 22.02 11.50 -3.95
C LEU A 327 22.94 11.38 -5.17
N VAL A 328 22.72 10.35 -5.98
CA VAL A 328 23.40 10.14 -7.27
C VAL A 328 22.34 10.08 -8.36
N ASP A 329 22.54 10.85 -9.44
CA ASP A 329 21.73 10.77 -10.65
C ASP A 329 22.58 10.40 -11.87
N SER A 330 22.00 10.48 -13.07
CA SER A 330 22.69 10.16 -14.32
C SER A 330 23.93 11.03 -14.60
N ARG A 331 24.12 12.14 -13.87
CA ARG A 331 25.28 13.04 -13.97
C ARG A 331 26.28 12.87 -12.82
N GLY A 332 26.06 11.91 -11.92
CA GLY A 332 26.90 11.63 -10.77
C GLY A 332 26.33 12.17 -9.46
N LEU A 333 27.21 12.44 -8.49
CA LEU A 333 26.83 13.01 -7.20
C LEU A 333 26.08 14.34 -7.38
N VAL A 334 25.01 14.55 -6.63
CA VAL A 334 24.23 15.80 -6.63
C VAL A 334 24.88 16.80 -5.67
N THR A 335 25.49 17.84 -6.23
CA THR A 335 26.15 18.94 -5.50
C THR A 335 25.60 20.29 -5.98
N LYS A 336 25.66 21.32 -5.12
CA LYS A 336 25.21 22.69 -5.46
C LYS A 336 26.09 23.35 -6.52
N ASP A 337 27.36 22.95 -6.61
CA ASP A 337 28.39 23.49 -7.48
C ASP A 337 28.62 22.67 -8.77
N ARG A 338 27.78 21.66 -9.04
CA ARG A 338 27.90 20.76 -10.21
C ARG A 338 27.83 21.47 -11.57
N GLY A 339 27.30 22.70 -11.59
CA GLY A 339 27.23 23.56 -12.78
C GLY A 339 26.02 23.34 -13.68
N ASP A 340 25.16 22.36 -13.39
CA ASP A 340 23.87 22.16 -14.06
C ASP A 340 22.69 22.75 -13.28
N LYS A 341 21.57 23.00 -13.98
CA LYS A 341 20.32 23.34 -13.32
C LYS A 341 19.72 22.09 -12.68
N LEU A 342 19.81 22.01 -11.34
CA LEU A 342 19.17 20.96 -10.57
C LEU A 342 17.64 21.12 -10.59
N ALA A 343 16.92 20.00 -10.65
CA ALA A 343 15.48 19.99 -10.44
C ALA A 343 15.17 20.37 -8.98
N LYS A 344 14.04 21.06 -8.75
CA LYS A 344 13.66 21.64 -7.44
C LYS A 344 13.74 20.61 -6.30
N HIS A 345 13.25 19.39 -6.53
CA HIS A 345 13.26 18.32 -5.53
C HIS A 345 14.67 17.85 -5.14
N LYS A 346 15.67 17.96 -6.03
CA LYS A 346 17.06 17.55 -5.75
C LYS A 346 17.80 18.53 -4.85
N ILE A 347 17.41 19.82 -4.89
CA ILE A 347 18.12 20.91 -4.19
C ILE A 347 18.17 20.65 -2.67
N TYR A 348 17.12 20.07 -2.11
CA TYR A 348 16.99 19.81 -0.68
C TYR A 348 18.13 18.93 -0.10
N PHE A 349 18.70 18.03 -0.90
CA PHE A 349 19.81 17.15 -0.51
C PHE A 349 21.12 17.43 -1.30
N ALA A 350 21.18 18.52 -2.06
CA ALA A 350 22.37 18.85 -2.83
C ALA A 350 23.53 19.21 -1.90
N ARG A 351 24.67 18.52 -2.07
CA ARG A 351 25.86 18.70 -1.25
C ARG A 351 26.59 20.00 -1.54
N ASP A 352 27.17 20.60 -0.53
CA ASP A 352 28.07 21.77 -0.61
C ASP A 352 29.40 21.56 0.12
N ASP A 353 29.61 20.35 0.64
CA ASP A 353 30.80 19.92 1.36
C ASP A 353 31.72 19.01 0.51
N ASN A 354 31.56 19.05 -0.82
CA ASN A 354 32.33 18.27 -1.77
C ASN A 354 33.72 18.86 -2.11
N GLU A 355 34.12 19.98 -1.49
CA GLU A 355 35.42 20.64 -1.70
C GLU A 355 35.73 20.95 -3.19
N GLY A 356 34.70 21.23 -3.99
CA GLY A 356 34.84 21.46 -5.44
C GLY A 356 35.05 20.19 -6.28
N LYS A 357 35.07 19.00 -5.67
CA LYS A 357 35.25 17.72 -6.37
C LYS A 357 33.91 17.22 -6.90
N GLN A 358 33.92 16.67 -8.12
CA GLN A 358 32.74 16.10 -8.76
C GLN A 358 32.99 14.62 -9.04
N TYR A 359 32.07 13.77 -8.58
CA TYR A 359 32.17 12.31 -8.68
C TYR A 359 31.10 11.81 -9.66
N LYS A 360 31.52 11.20 -10.77
CA LYS A 360 30.61 10.84 -11.88
C LYS A 360 30.09 9.41 -11.79
N SER A 361 30.94 8.44 -11.46
CA SER A 361 30.52 7.04 -11.37
C SER A 361 30.02 6.70 -9.96
N LEU A 362 29.10 5.73 -9.86
CA LEU A 362 28.64 5.21 -8.57
C LEU A 362 29.80 4.73 -7.70
N MET A 363 30.79 4.06 -8.29
CA MET A 363 31.96 3.54 -7.57
C MET A 363 32.81 4.68 -6.98
N ASP A 364 33.04 5.77 -7.73
CA ASP A 364 33.78 6.93 -7.22
C ASP A 364 33.05 7.58 -6.03
N VAL A 365 31.72 7.68 -6.12
CA VAL A 365 30.89 8.21 -5.03
C VAL A 365 30.95 7.29 -3.81
N ILE A 366 30.86 5.97 -3.98
CA ILE A 366 31.00 5.00 -2.88
C ILE A 366 32.36 5.15 -2.20
N ASN A 367 33.44 5.31 -2.97
CA ASN A 367 34.79 5.48 -2.43
C ASN A 367 34.96 6.78 -1.66
N TYR A 368 34.31 7.85 -2.11
CA TYR A 368 34.32 9.15 -1.44
C TYR A 368 33.46 9.16 -0.18
N VAL A 369 32.19 8.79 -0.29
CA VAL A 369 31.19 8.84 0.80
C VAL A 369 31.44 7.75 1.84
N LYS A 370 31.96 6.59 1.41
CA LYS A 370 32.05 5.35 2.19
C LYS A 370 30.72 5.02 2.86
N PRO A 371 29.62 4.86 2.10
CA PRO A 371 28.29 4.74 2.68
C PRO A 371 28.16 3.46 3.51
N THR A 372 27.27 3.52 4.50
CA THR A 372 26.90 2.37 5.32
C THR A 372 25.62 1.71 4.82
N ALA A 373 24.79 2.47 4.12
CA ALA A 373 23.58 2.01 3.46
C ALA A 373 23.56 2.50 2.00
N LEU A 374 23.29 1.58 1.07
CA LEU A 374 23.14 1.84 -0.35
C LEU A 374 21.69 1.56 -0.76
N ILE A 375 20.97 2.58 -1.22
CA ILE A 375 19.54 2.52 -1.54
C ILE A 375 19.34 2.80 -3.02
N GLY A 376 18.67 1.89 -3.74
CA GLY A 376 18.46 1.95 -5.18
C GLY A 376 17.02 2.34 -5.55
N LEU A 377 16.85 3.44 -6.26
CA LEU A 377 15.58 3.97 -6.79
C LEU A 377 15.80 4.56 -8.19
N SER A 378 16.58 3.85 -9.00
CA SER A 378 17.08 4.31 -10.31
C SER A 378 16.35 3.70 -11.50
N SER A 379 15.64 2.60 -11.28
CA SER A 379 15.09 1.71 -12.31
C SER A 379 16.14 1.15 -13.29
N GLN A 380 17.42 1.13 -12.89
CA GLN A 380 18.51 0.55 -13.66
C GLN A 380 18.87 -0.83 -13.11
N GLY A 381 18.33 -1.87 -13.75
CA GLY A 381 18.57 -3.26 -13.37
C GLY A 381 20.06 -3.63 -13.37
N GLY A 382 20.51 -4.28 -12.30
CA GLY A 382 21.89 -4.80 -12.18
C GLY A 382 22.99 -3.76 -11.95
N VAL A 383 22.63 -2.48 -11.71
CA VAL A 383 23.62 -1.41 -11.49
C VAL A 383 24.42 -1.58 -10.19
N PHE A 384 23.86 -2.27 -9.19
CA PHE A 384 24.61 -2.75 -8.01
C PHE A 384 25.35 -4.04 -8.38
N SER A 385 26.35 -3.89 -9.25
CA SER A 385 27.20 -4.99 -9.72
C SER A 385 27.96 -5.68 -8.58
N ALA A 386 28.56 -6.85 -8.88
CA ALA A 386 29.47 -7.58 -8.00
C ALA A 386 30.48 -6.67 -7.30
N ASN A 387 31.22 -5.87 -8.08
CA ASN A 387 32.23 -4.95 -7.56
C ASN A 387 31.64 -3.90 -6.60
N VAL A 388 30.42 -3.41 -6.86
CA VAL A 388 29.73 -2.44 -5.99
C VAL A 388 29.37 -3.09 -4.65
N ILE A 389 28.82 -4.31 -4.68
CA ILE A 389 28.43 -5.06 -3.48
C ILE A 389 29.67 -5.45 -2.67
N GLU A 390 30.72 -5.96 -3.32
CA GLU A 390 32.00 -6.30 -2.71
C GLU A 390 32.61 -5.07 -2.03
N ARG A 391 32.59 -3.92 -2.71
CA ARG A 391 33.08 -2.68 -2.13
C ARG A 391 32.29 -2.24 -0.91
N MET A 392 30.96 -2.34 -0.95
CA MET A 392 30.12 -2.10 0.23
C MET A 392 30.49 -3.04 1.38
N ALA A 393 30.79 -4.30 1.07
CA ALA A 393 31.12 -5.34 2.03
C ALA A 393 32.56 -5.25 2.58
N GLU A 394 33.47 -4.58 1.88
CA GLU A 394 34.80 -4.18 2.38
C GLU A 394 34.71 -3.01 3.36
N LEU A 395 33.85 -2.02 3.04
CA LEU A 395 33.68 -0.81 3.84
C LEU A 395 32.88 -1.07 5.12
N ASN A 396 32.02 -2.08 5.11
CA ASN A 396 31.09 -2.37 6.19
C ASN A 396 31.12 -3.86 6.56
N LYS A 397 31.21 -4.17 7.85
CA LYS A 397 31.14 -5.55 8.36
C LYS A 397 29.81 -6.23 7.99
N ARG A 398 28.71 -5.48 7.95
CA ARG A 398 27.41 -5.91 7.41
C ARG A 398 26.84 -4.77 6.56
N PRO A 399 26.97 -4.81 5.23
CA PRO A 399 26.47 -3.73 4.39
C PRO A 399 24.94 -3.75 4.32
N ILE A 400 24.30 -2.59 4.46
CA ILE A 400 22.87 -2.42 4.20
C ILE A 400 22.70 -2.09 2.70
N ILE A 401 22.00 -2.94 1.95
CA ILE A 401 21.77 -2.75 0.51
C ILE A 401 20.29 -2.97 0.18
N PHE A 402 19.61 -1.89 -0.22
CA PHE A 402 18.18 -1.88 -0.49
C PHE A 402 17.91 -1.58 -1.97
N PRO A 403 17.78 -2.59 -2.86
CA PRO A 403 17.35 -2.38 -4.25
C PRO A 403 15.82 -2.28 -4.32
N LEU A 404 15.30 -1.07 -4.47
CA LEU A 404 13.87 -0.77 -4.33
C LEU A 404 13.15 -0.57 -5.67
N SER A 405 13.87 -0.60 -6.79
CA SER A 405 13.26 -0.45 -8.10
C SER A 405 12.39 -1.64 -8.49
N ASN A 406 11.22 -1.33 -9.07
CA ASN A 406 10.24 -2.29 -9.56
C ASN A 406 10.06 -2.19 -11.09
N PRO A 407 9.56 -3.25 -11.76
CA PRO A 407 9.47 -4.64 -11.29
C PRO A 407 10.86 -5.28 -11.08
N SER A 408 10.93 -6.55 -10.70
CA SER A 408 12.18 -7.23 -10.30
C SER A 408 13.32 -7.16 -11.33
N VAL A 409 13.01 -7.07 -12.63
CA VAL A 409 14.01 -6.88 -13.70
C VAL A 409 14.72 -5.51 -13.65
N ASN A 410 14.10 -4.52 -13.01
CA ASN A 410 14.65 -3.19 -12.81
C ASN A 410 15.34 -3.02 -11.44
N ALA A 411 15.27 -4.03 -10.57
CA ALA A 411 15.93 -3.99 -9.27
C ALA A 411 17.45 -3.87 -9.45
N GLU A 412 18.08 -3.02 -8.65
CA GLU A 412 19.50 -2.69 -8.80
C GLU A 412 20.43 -3.90 -8.61
N CYS A 413 20.01 -4.90 -7.82
CA CYS A 413 20.58 -6.24 -7.79
C CYS A 413 19.55 -7.26 -7.29
N THR A 414 19.79 -8.54 -7.53
CA THR A 414 19.00 -9.62 -6.91
C THR A 414 19.49 -9.90 -5.49
N PHE A 415 18.64 -10.58 -4.69
CA PHE A 415 19.05 -11.03 -3.36
C PHE A 415 20.22 -12.02 -3.42
N GLU A 416 20.21 -12.96 -4.37
CA GLU A 416 21.30 -13.92 -4.56
C GLU A 416 22.64 -13.22 -4.86
N GLN A 417 22.66 -12.25 -5.76
CA GLN A 417 23.86 -11.46 -6.05
C GLN A 417 24.37 -10.75 -4.79
N ALA A 418 23.46 -10.11 -4.03
CA ALA A 418 23.81 -9.43 -2.80
C ALA A 418 24.40 -10.39 -1.76
N MET A 419 23.87 -11.61 -1.63
CA MET A 419 24.38 -12.64 -0.73
C MET A 419 25.77 -13.11 -1.13
N ILE A 420 25.95 -13.52 -2.40
CA ILE A 420 27.22 -14.03 -2.93
C ILE A 420 28.33 -12.98 -2.77
N HIS A 421 28.11 -11.77 -3.26
CA HIS A 421 29.15 -10.73 -3.32
C HIS A 421 29.39 -10.02 -1.98
N SER A 422 28.57 -10.28 -0.96
CA SER A 422 28.80 -9.80 0.42
C SER A 422 29.33 -10.88 1.36
N ASN A 423 29.57 -12.11 0.87
CA ASN A 423 29.87 -13.28 1.68
C ASN A 423 28.79 -13.55 2.74
N ASN A 424 27.51 -13.54 2.34
CA ASN A 424 26.33 -13.79 3.17
C ASN A 424 26.13 -12.79 4.34
N ARG A 425 26.74 -11.60 4.29
CA ARG A 425 26.69 -10.59 5.36
C ARG A 425 25.71 -9.44 5.12
N VAL A 426 25.18 -9.32 3.90
CA VAL A 426 24.28 -8.21 3.51
C VAL A 426 23.02 -8.20 4.38
N ILE A 427 22.58 -7.00 4.74
CA ILE A 427 21.24 -6.74 5.24
C ILE A 427 20.43 -6.18 4.07
N PHE A 428 19.40 -6.92 3.66
CA PHE A 428 18.73 -6.73 2.39
C PHE A 428 17.22 -6.50 2.57
N ALA A 429 16.71 -5.45 1.94
CA ALA A 429 15.28 -5.21 1.77
C ALA A 429 14.99 -4.72 0.35
N SER A 430 13.87 -5.15 -0.23
CA SER A 430 13.48 -4.81 -1.60
C SER A 430 11.98 -4.50 -1.72
N GLY A 431 11.58 -3.80 -2.79
CA GLY A 431 10.16 -3.55 -3.08
C GLY A 431 9.43 -4.79 -3.63
N THR A 432 10.08 -5.55 -4.51
CA THR A 432 9.58 -6.83 -5.03
C THR A 432 10.02 -8.02 -4.20
N GLY A 433 9.22 -9.09 -4.16
CA GLY A 433 9.64 -10.35 -3.56
C GLY A 433 10.78 -11.02 -4.34
N PHE A 434 11.81 -11.48 -3.63
CA PHE A 434 12.89 -12.32 -4.18
C PHE A 434 12.85 -13.73 -3.56
N PRO A 435 13.35 -14.76 -4.27
CA PRO A 435 13.45 -16.09 -3.70
C PRO A 435 14.42 -16.12 -2.52
N ARG A 436 14.23 -17.09 -1.63
CA ARG A 436 15.17 -17.38 -0.54
C ARG A 436 16.52 -17.83 -1.11
N TYR A 437 17.60 -17.54 -0.39
CA TYR A 437 18.95 -17.96 -0.74
C TYR A 437 19.43 -19.04 0.24
N THR A 438 19.89 -20.18 -0.26
CA THR A 438 20.49 -21.23 0.58
C THR A 438 22.00 -21.15 0.42
N ASP A 439 22.71 -20.89 1.51
CA ASP A 439 24.16 -20.88 1.53
C ASP A 439 24.70 -22.28 1.17
N PRO A 440 25.43 -22.43 0.05
CA PRO A 440 25.92 -23.73 -0.40
C PRO A 440 26.98 -24.34 0.53
N GLN A 441 27.63 -23.53 1.39
CA GLN A 441 28.66 -24.01 2.32
C GLN A 441 28.08 -24.49 3.64
N THR A 442 27.07 -23.79 4.17
CA THR A 442 26.51 -24.06 5.51
C THR A 442 25.13 -24.72 5.46
N GLY A 443 24.44 -24.67 4.32
CA GLY A 443 23.04 -25.08 4.19
C GLY A 443 22.04 -24.11 4.83
N LYS A 444 22.50 -22.98 5.40
CA LYS A 444 21.64 -21.99 6.03
C LYS A 444 20.76 -21.30 4.98
N VAL A 445 19.46 -21.21 5.26
CA VAL A 445 18.50 -20.49 4.42
C VAL A 445 18.38 -19.05 4.91
N HIS A 446 18.57 -18.11 3.99
CA HIS A 446 18.40 -16.68 4.19
C HIS A 446 17.14 -16.20 3.48
N VAL A 447 16.40 -15.31 4.15
CA VAL A 447 15.12 -14.77 3.66
C VAL A 447 15.30 -13.28 3.39
N PRO A 448 15.00 -12.78 2.18
CA PRO A 448 15.09 -11.35 1.89
C PRO A 448 13.98 -10.58 2.61
N GLY A 449 14.29 -9.38 3.09
CA GLY A 449 13.26 -8.43 3.50
C GLY A 449 12.47 -7.94 2.29
N GLN A 450 11.15 -7.84 2.43
CA GLN A 450 10.27 -7.23 1.43
C GLN A 450 9.52 -6.05 2.04
N GLY A 451 9.91 -4.83 1.66
CA GLY A 451 9.27 -3.59 2.09
C GLY A 451 8.01 -3.32 1.29
N ASN A 452 6.95 -4.10 1.53
CA ASN A 452 5.65 -3.91 0.90
C ASN A 452 4.77 -2.97 1.73
N ASN A 453 4.18 -1.95 1.10
CA ASN A 453 3.32 -0.98 1.78
C ASN A 453 2.07 -1.59 2.45
N MET A 454 1.71 -2.84 2.17
CA MET A 454 0.67 -3.59 2.91
C MET A 454 0.91 -3.67 4.41
N TYR A 455 2.16 -3.51 4.88
CA TYR A 455 2.45 -3.42 6.31
C TYR A 455 2.07 -2.07 6.92
N ILE A 456 1.90 -1.02 6.13
CA ILE A 456 1.67 0.35 6.61
C ILE A 456 0.23 0.79 6.38
N PHE A 457 -0.23 0.82 5.12
CA PHE A 457 -1.48 1.48 4.78
C PHE A 457 -2.69 0.96 5.58
N PRO A 458 -2.84 -0.35 5.89
CA PRO A 458 -3.98 -0.83 6.65
C PRO A 458 -4.03 -0.23 8.05
N GLY A 459 -2.94 -0.35 8.81
CA GLY A 459 -2.85 0.17 10.16
C GLY A 459 -2.89 1.69 10.21
N LEU A 460 -2.24 2.37 9.25
CA LEU A 460 -2.31 3.82 9.10
C LEU A 460 -3.75 4.30 8.92
N GLY A 461 -4.49 3.70 7.98
CA GLY A 461 -5.86 4.11 7.71
C GLY A 461 -6.80 3.80 8.88
N LEU A 462 -6.67 2.64 9.53
CA LEU A 462 -7.46 2.34 10.73
C LEU A 462 -7.18 3.32 11.87
N GLY A 463 -5.90 3.61 12.17
CA GLY A 463 -5.53 4.56 13.21
C GLY A 463 -6.04 5.97 12.93
N ALA A 464 -5.97 6.40 11.66
CA ALA A 464 -6.52 7.67 11.21
C ALA A 464 -8.05 7.72 11.35
N ILE A 465 -8.77 6.67 10.96
CA ILE A 465 -10.24 6.59 11.12
C ILE A 465 -10.65 6.65 12.60
N LEU A 466 -9.90 5.96 13.48
CA LEU A 466 -10.19 5.93 14.91
C LEU A 466 -9.80 7.23 15.64
N ALA A 467 -8.84 8.01 15.13
CA ALA A 467 -8.45 9.29 15.71
C ALA A 467 -9.17 10.50 15.09
N ARG A 468 -9.64 10.37 13.84
CA ARG A 468 -10.28 11.41 13.02
C ARG A 468 -9.50 12.74 12.97
N PRO A 469 -8.18 12.74 12.65
CA PRO A 469 -7.48 13.99 12.44
C PRO A 469 -7.99 14.66 11.14
N PRO A 470 -7.86 16.00 11.01
CA PRO A 470 -8.27 16.69 9.78
C PRO A 470 -7.34 16.40 8.59
N ILE A 471 -6.07 16.05 8.85
CA ILE A 471 -5.02 15.78 7.87
C ILE A 471 -4.15 14.62 8.36
N ILE A 472 -3.42 13.96 7.44
CA ILE A 472 -2.37 13.00 7.76
C ILE A 472 -1.01 13.70 7.77
N THR A 473 -0.33 13.73 8.92
CA THR A 473 0.97 14.40 9.08
C THR A 473 2.14 13.46 8.82
N ASP A 474 3.31 14.01 8.50
CA ASP A 474 4.54 13.22 8.41
C ASP A 474 4.93 12.58 9.75
N ARG A 475 4.50 13.15 10.89
CA ARG A 475 4.73 12.54 12.21
C ARG A 475 3.86 11.30 12.40
N GLN A 476 2.60 11.31 11.95
CA GLN A 476 1.73 10.14 11.97
C GLN A 476 2.26 9.03 11.04
N ILE A 477 2.76 9.38 9.86
CA ILE A 477 3.44 8.44 8.95
C ILE A 477 4.69 7.84 9.62
N PHE A 478 5.51 8.68 10.26
CA PHE A 478 6.66 8.21 11.03
C PHE A 478 6.24 7.29 12.18
N ALA A 479 5.18 7.62 12.92
CA ALA A 479 4.68 6.79 14.01
C ALA A 479 4.23 5.40 13.51
N ALA A 480 3.60 5.34 12.34
CA ALA A 480 3.23 4.08 11.70
C ALA A 480 4.47 3.23 11.35
N SER A 481 5.48 3.85 10.73
CA SER A 481 6.76 3.20 10.39
C SER A 481 7.50 2.68 11.63
N SER A 482 7.57 3.53 12.66
CA SER A 482 8.24 3.24 13.92
C SER A 482 7.54 2.11 14.69
N ALA A 483 6.22 2.03 14.62
CA ALA A 483 5.44 0.94 15.20
C ALA A 483 5.68 -0.38 14.45
N LEU A 484 5.71 -0.37 13.11
CA LEU A 484 6.07 -1.54 12.32
C LEU A 484 7.45 -2.08 12.72
N ALA A 485 8.46 -1.20 12.82
CA ALA A 485 9.81 -1.61 13.20
C ALA A 485 9.87 -2.26 14.59
N ARG A 486 9.08 -1.75 15.54
CA ARG A 486 9.04 -2.26 16.92
C ARG A 486 8.15 -3.50 17.11
N SER A 487 7.32 -3.86 16.12
CA SER A 487 6.39 -5.00 16.19
C SER A 487 7.03 -6.39 16.01
N LEU A 488 8.33 -6.47 15.70
CA LEU A 488 9.03 -7.76 15.61
C LEU A 488 9.03 -8.50 16.95
N THR A 489 8.70 -9.79 16.93
CA THR A 489 8.83 -10.67 18.10
C THR A 489 10.29 -11.00 18.39
N ASP A 490 10.58 -11.51 19.58
CA ASP A 490 11.94 -11.96 19.93
C ASP A 490 12.44 -13.05 18.97
N GLU A 491 11.55 -13.96 18.53
CA GLU A 491 11.84 -14.99 17.53
C GLU A 491 12.22 -14.36 16.18
N GLU A 492 11.42 -13.43 15.65
CA GLU A 492 11.71 -12.75 14.38
C GLU A 492 13.00 -11.90 14.46
N ARG A 493 13.27 -11.28 15.62
CA ARG A 493 14.52 -10.56 15.89
C ARG A 493 15.71 -11.50 15.90
N SER A 494 15.58 -12.69 16.52
CA SER A 494 16.64 -13.71 16.53
C SER A 494 16.97 -14.24 15.13
N GLN A 495 15.99 -14.21 14.22
CA GLN A 495 16.13 -14.55 12.81
C GLN A 495 16.64 -13.38 11.96
N GLU A 496 16.90 -12.23 12.58
CA GLU A 496 17.35 -10.98 11.93
C GLU A 496 16.39 -10.49 10.83
N LEU A 497 15.09 -10.74 10.99
CA LEU A 497 14.09 -10.26 10.04
C LEU A 497 13.95 -8.73 10.14
N LEU A 498 13.76 -8.08 9.00
CA LEU A 498 13.51 -6.63 8.94
C LEU A 498 12.03 -6.28 9.07
N TYR A 499 11.14 -7.23 8.79
CA TYR A 499 9.69 -7.08 8.82
C TYR A 499 9.06 -8.29 9.51
N PRO A 500 7.90 -8.12 10.18
CA PRO A 500 7.19 -9.22 10.81
C PRO A 500 6.75 -10.28 9.80
N SER A 501 6.39 -11.46 10.28
CA SER A 501 5.68 -12.44 9.45
C SER A 501 4.36 -11.86 8.94
N ILE A 502 4.03 -12.12 7.67
CA ILE A 502 2.76 -11.68 7.07
C ILE A 502 1.55 -12.30 7.79
N THR A 503 1.69 -13.49 8.37
CA THR A 503 0.62 -14.12 9.17
C THR A 503 0.22 -13.30 10.41
N ARG A 504 1.08 -12.37 10.85
CA ARG A 504 0.81 -11.43 11.94
C ARG A 504 0.30 -10.07 11.46
N ILE A 505 0.06 -9.87 10.16
CA ILE A 505 -0.28 -8.55 9.60
C ILE A 505 -1.44 -7.88 10.34
N ARG A 506 -2.40 -8.68 10.85
CA ARG A 506 -3.58 -8.17 11.54
C ARG A 506 -3.27 -7.61 12.93
N SER A 507 -2.44 -8.31 13.71
CA SER A 507 -1.98 -7.77 14.99
C SER A 507 -1.03 -6.59 14.80
N VAL A 508 -0.13 -6.67 13.82
CA VAL A 508 0.79 -5.58 13.45
C VAL A 508 0.01 -4.32 13.03
N SER A 509 -1.06 -4.46 12.23
CA SER A 509 -1.91 -3.34 11.84
C SER A 509 -2.59 -2.67 13.04
N ALA A 510 -2.97 -3.44 14.07
CA ALA A 510 -3.52 -2.89 15.30
C ALA A 510 -2.47 -2.10 16.11
N GLU A 511 -1.22 -2.56 16.16
CA GLU A 511 -0.11 -1.83 16.78
C GLU A 511 0.16 -0.51 16.05
N ILE A 512 0.18 -0.54 14.72
CA ILE A 512 0.36 0.66 13.89
C ILE A 512 -0.79 1.64 14.08
N ALA A 513 -2.03 1.18 14.05
CA ALA A 513 -3.20 2.01 14.27
C ALA A 513 -3.17 2.68 15.65
N ALA A 514 -2.79 1.94 16.69
CA ALA A 514 -2.61 2.50 18.03
C ALA A 514 -1.52 3.59 18.07
N ALA A 515 -0.40 3.41 17.37
CA ALA A 515 0.66 4.41 17.29
C ALA A 515 0.21 5.69 16.57
N VAL A 516 -0.51 5.55 15.47
CA VAL A 516 -1.08 6.68 14.71
C VAL A 516 -2.09 7.45 15.56
N MET A 517 -2.95 6.76 16.32
CA MET A 517 -3.85 7.41 17.28
C MET A 517 -3.08 8.21 18.33
N VAL A 518 -2.02 7.63 18.92
CA VAL A 518 -1.19 8.30 19.92
C VAL A 518 -0.55 9.56 19.35
N GLU A 519 0.02 9.49 18.14
CA GLU A 519 0.65 10.65 17.50
C GLU A 519 -0.38 11.72 17.16
N ALA A 520 -1.55 11.35 16.61
CA ALA A 520 -2.64 12.29 16.34
C ALA A 520 -3.05 13.07 17.60
N VAL A 521 -3.10 12.40 18.75
CA VAL A 521 -3.42 13.03 20.04
C VAL A 521 -2.27 13.90 20.53
N ARG A 522 -1.01 13.46 20.35
CA ARG A 522 0.20 14.21 20.71
C ARG A 522 0.31 15.53 19.94
N GLU A 523 -0.02 15.53 18.66
CA GLU A 523 -0.05 16.72 17.79
C GLU A 523 -1.26 17.62 18.05
N GLY A 524 -2.24 17.17 18.84
CA GLY A 524 -3.48 17.92 19.08
C GLY A 524 -4.47 17.89 17.90
N PHE A 525 -4.26 16.98 16.94
CA PHE A 525 -5.09 16.84 15.74
C PHE A 525 -6.23 15.83 15.88
N ALA A 526 -6.13 14.86 16.79
CA ALA A 526 -7.20 13.92 17.04
C ALA A 526 -8.52 14.62 17.43
N ARG A 527 -9.62 14.21 16.79
CA ARG A 527 -10.98 14.72 17.04
C ARG A 527 -11.92 13.68 17.64
N ASP A 528 -11.56 12.39 17.60
CA ASP A 528 -12.37 11.34 18.20
C ASP A 528 -12.31 11.39 19.76
N PRO A 529 -13.46 11.46 20.45
CA PRO A 529 -13.50 11.57 21.91
C PRO A 529 -12.86 10.39 22.65
N GLU A 530 -13.02 9.16 22.16
CA GLU A 530 -12.45 7.99 22.82
C GLU A 530 -10.94 7.92 22.59
N ALA A 531 -10.44 8.26 21.40
CA ALA A 531 -9.01 8.40 21.16
C ALA A 531 -8.36 9.41 22.13
N LEU A 532 -8.99 10.58 22.31
CA LEU A 532 -8.54 11.61 23.24
C LEU A 532 -8.52 11.11 24.69
N LYS A 533 -9.59 10.46 25.13
CA LYS A 533 -9.74 9.89 26.48
C LYS A 533 -8.69 8.82 26.78
N LEU A 534 -8.41 7.95 25.81
CA LEU A 534 -7.45 6.85 25.98
C LEU A 534 -5.99 7.31 25.99
N CYS A 535 -5.65 8.36 25.22
CA CYS A 535 -4.24 8.71 24.99
C CYS A 535 -3.77 9.98 25.71
N ARG A 536 -4.60 11.03 25.84
CA ARG A 536 -4.14 12.40 26.20
C ARG A 536 -3.41 12.46 27.55
N GLY A 537 -3.92 11.76 28.56
CA GLY A 537 -3.29 11.70 29.89
C GLY A 537 -2.12 10.72 30.01
N HIS A 538 -1.85 9.94 28.96
CA HIS A 538 -0.94 8.77 28.99
C HIS A 538 0.15 8.81 27.92
N LEU A 539 0.36 9.95 27.24
CA LEU A 539 1.32 10.06 26.13
C LEU A 539 2.75 9.60 26.51
N ASN A 540 3.18 9.86 27.74
CA ASN A 540 4.49 9.42 28.24
C ASN A 540 4.60 7.90 28.44
N GLU A 541 3.51 7.24 28.84
CA GLU A 541 3.45 5.79 28.99
C GLU A 541 3.36 5.11 27.61
N LEU A 542 2.73 5.77 26.64
CA LEU A 542 2.48 5.23 25.30
C LEU A 542 3.64 5.46 24.32
N LYS A 543 4.58 6.38 24.60
CA LYS A 543 5.61 6.81 23.65
C LYS A 543 6.56 5.72 23.16
N ASN A 544 6.75 4.66 23.95
CA ASN A 544 7.69 3.58 23.65
C ASN A 544 7.01 2.31 23.12
N PHE A 545 5.69 2.36 22.83
CA PHE A 545 4.91 1.23 22.31
C PHE A 545 5.03 -0.04 23.17
N LYS A 546 5.05 0.12 24.50
CA LYS A 546 5.24 -0.98 25.46
C LYS A 546 4.42 -0.74 26.73
N GLY A 547 4.29 -1.79 27.54
CA GLY A 547 3.65 -1.73 28.86
C GLY A 547 2.11 -1.84 28.84
N PRO A 548 1.46 -1.93 30.01
CA PRO A 548 0.05 -2.31 30.11
C PRO A 548 -0.91 -1.37 29.37
N ARG A 549 -0.67 -0.05 29.41
CA ARG A 549 -1.49 0.94 28.70
C ARG A 549 -1.46 0.76 27.18
N TRP A 550 -0.28 0.49 26.63
CA TRP A 550 -0.13 0.20 25.21
C TRP A 550 -0.93 -1.03 24.80
N HIS A 551 -0.85 -2.12 25.57
CA HIS A 551 -1.64 -3.33 25.33
C HIS A 551 -3.16 -3.07 25.45
N SER A 552 -3.59 -2.22 26.39
CA SER A 552 -5.00 -1.81 26.48
C SER A 552 -5.46 -1.03 25.26
N LEU A 553 -4.61 -0.15 24.72
CA LEU A 553 -4.92 0.60 23.50
C LEU A 553 -5.00 -0.33 22.28
N ILE A 554 -4.08 -1.29 22.15
CA ILE A 554 -4.16 -2.31 21.09
C ILE A 554 -5.45 -3.12 21.21
N LYS A 555 -5.84 -3.53 22.42
CA LYS A 555 -7.12 -4.25 22.64
C LYS A 555 -8.32 -3.40 22.25
N TYR A 556 -8.29 -2.10 22.53
CA TYR A 556 -9.33 -1.18 22.07
C TYR A 556 -9.41 -1.15 20.53
N VAL A 557 -8.27 -1.01 19.86
CA VAL A 557 -8.20 -1.03 18.38
C VAL A 557 -8.74 -2.36 17.86
N GLN A 558 -8.28 -3.50 18.39
CA GLN A 558 -8.74 -4.83 18.01
C GLN A 558 -10.24 -5.02 18.20
N GLY A 559 -10.83 -4.43 19.24
CA GLY A 559 -12.28 -4.43 19.44
C GLY A 559 -13.08 -3.66 18.38
N HIS A 560 -12.42 -2.82 17.58
CA HIS A 560 -13.01 -2.09 16.46
C HIS A 560 -12.70 -2.73 15.09
N MET A 561 -11.90 -3.81 15.07
CA MET A 561 -11.56 -4.51 13.83
C MET A 561 -12.68 -5.50 13.47
N TRP A 562 -13.37 -5.25 12.36
CA TRP A 562 -14.38 -6.13 11.80
C TRP A 562 -13.82 -7.54 11.51
N ASP A 563 -14.52 -8.58 11.97
CA ASP A 563 -14.11 -9.97 11.81
C ASP A 563 -15.24 -10.77 11.13
N PRO A 564 -14.96 -11.53 10.05
CA PRO A 564 -15.98 -12.38 9.41
C PRO A 564 -16.53 -13.49 10.32
N ASN A 565 -15.86 -13.77 11.44
CA ASN A 565 -16.17 -14.85 12.38
C ASN A 565 -17.09 -14.43 13.52
N THR A 566 -17.32 -13.13 13.72
CA THR A 566 -18.24 -12.66 14.75
C THR A 566 -19.69 -12.77 14.26
N ASN A 567 -20.59 -13.12 15.19
CA ASN A 567 -22.04 -13.16 14.98
C ASN A 567 -22.66 -11.75 14.93
N ASP A 568 -21.96 -10.78 14.34
CA ASP A 568 -22.64 -9.57 13.91
C ASP A 568 -23.55 -9.98 12.76
N LEU A 569 -24.86 -9.85 12.98
CA LEU A 569 -25.91 -10.10 12.00
C LEU A 569 -25.64 -9.19 10.79
N MET A 570 -24.81 -9.66 9.86
CA MET A 570 -25.11 -9.42 8.46
C MET A 570 -26.39 -10.19 8.24
N ASP A 571 -27.52 -9.51 8.31
CA ASP A 571 -28.80 -10.07 7.92
C ASP A 571 -28.57 -10.77 6.58
N GLU A 572 -28.70 -12.10 6.57
CA GLU A 572 -28.48 -12.95 5.39
C GLU A 572 -29.41 -12.54 4.21
N ASN A 573 -30.40 -11.69 4.48
CA ASN A 573 -31.31 -11.07 3.53
C ASN A 573 -30.72 -9.88 2.74
N TYR A 574 -29.54 -9.34 3.08
CA TYR A 574 -28.98 -8.17 2.37
C TYR A 574 -28.42 -8.49 0.97
N PHE A 575 -28.08 -9.74 0.68
CA PHE A 575 -27.43 -10.13 -0.59
C PHE A 575 -28.37 -10.84 -1.57
N LEU A 576 -29.56 -11.23 -1.13
CA LEU A 576 -30.64 -11.65 -2.03
C LEU A 576 -31.33 -10.37 -2.50
N GLY A 577 -30.94 -9.88 -3.68
CA GLY A 577 -31.46 -8.65 -4.26
C GLY A 577 -32.99 -8.57 -4.24
N SER A 578 -33.53 -7.90 -3.24
CA SER A 578 -34.90 -7.39 -3.23
C SER A 578 -34.90 -6.08 -4.02
N ARG A 579 -34.76 -6.19 -5.35
CA ARG A 579 -35.28 -5.16 -6.24
C ARG A 579 -36.80 -5.27 -6.19
N ILE A 580 -37.45 -4.28 -5.57
CA ILE A 580 -38.82 -3.88 -5.95
C ILE A 580 -38.71 -3.03 -7.21
#